data_AF-A0A9X2SP44-F1
#
_entry.id   AF-A0A9X2SP44-F1
#
_cell.length_a   1.000
_cell.length_b   1.000
_cell.length_c   1.000
_cell.angle_alpha   90.00
_cell.angle_beta   90.00
_cell.angle_gamma   90.00
#
_symmetry.space_group_name_H-M   'P 1'
#
loop_
_entity.id
_entity.type
_entity.pdbx_description
1 polymer ?
#
loop_
_entity_poly.entity_id
_entity_poly.type
_entity_poly.pdbx_seq_one_letter_code
_entity_poly.pdbx_strand_id
1 'polypeptide(L)'
;MSDIEVALEALRSDAGTWDLAADNLNQARGIVAPLELGPREVMSYAAARGFDRRYNDMRAKLDSLLAQGAENFRGIAGSLLNGAAIYEQAEADHASHLGKLDGH
;
A
#
# COMPACT_ATOMS: atom_id res chain seq x y z
N MET A 1 25.28 1.14 -17.77
CA MET A 1 24.23 1.42 -16.80
C MET A 1 24.74 2.53 -15.91
N SER A 2 24.06 3.67 -15.86
CA SER A 2 24.48 4.80 -15.02
C SER A 2 24.05 4.60 -13.57
N ASP A 3 24.69 5.28 -12.62
CA ASP A 3 24.28 5.25 -11.20
C ASP A 3 22.81 5.71 -11.02
N ILE A 4 22.34 6.58 -11.92
CA ILE A 4 20.95 7.07 -11.96
C ILE A 4 20.00 5.93 -12.36
N GLU A 5 20.32 5.15 -13.40
CA GLU A 5 19.49 4.01 -13.81
C GLU A 5 19.36 2.97 -12.68
N VAL A 6 20.45 2.70 -11.96
CA VAL A 6 20.45 1.79 -10.80
C VAL A 6 19.55 2.33 -9.68
N ALA A 7 19.64 3.63 -9.38
CA ALA A 7 18.81 4.26 -8.36
C ALA A 7 17.32 4.25 -8.74
N LEU A 8 16.99 4.50 -10.02
CA LEU A 8 15.62 4.44 -10.54
C LEU A 8 15.02 3.04 -10.43
N GLU A 9 15.80 2.02 -10.78
CA GLU A 9 15.37 0.63 -10.66
C GLU A 9 15.13 0.24 -9.19
N ALA A 10 16.00 0.68 -8.28
CA ALA A 10 15.80 0.47 -6.84
C ALA A 10 14.51 1.12 -6.33
N LEU A 11 14.24 2.40 -6.68
CA LEU A 11 13.01 3.10 -6.29
C LEU A 11 11.76 2.36 -6.78
N ARG A 12 11.78 1.88 -8.03
CA ARG A 12 10.68 1.13 -8.63
C ARG A 12 10.48 -0.23 -7.99
N SER A 13 11.57 -0.94 -7.70
CA SER A 13 11.54 -2.23 -7.01
C SER A 13 10.97 -2.11 -5.60
N ASP A 14 11.42 -1.10 -4.86
CA ASP A 14 10.91 -0.83 -3.52
C ASP A 14 9.42 -0.44 -3.56
N ALA A 15 9.02 0.41 -4.50
CA ALA A 15 7.60 0.75 -4.71
C ALA A 15 6.75 -0.50 -4.96
N GLY A 16 7.21 -1.41 -5.82
CA GLY A 16 6.53 -2.68 -6.07
C GLY A 16 6.41 -3.56 -4.82
N THR A 17 7.42 -3.54 -3.94
CA THR A 17 7.38 -4.26 -2.67
C THR A 17 6.33 -3.68 -1.71
N TRP A 18 6.23 -2.35 -1.65
CA TRP A 18 5.20 -1.66 -0.86
C TRP A 18 3.80 -1.92 -1.40
N ASP A 19 3.60 -1.90 -2.72
CA ASP A 19 2.32 -2.23 -3.34
C ASP A 19 1.91 -3.69 -3.06
N LEU A 20 2.84 -4.63 -3.17
CA LEU A 20 2.58 -6.03 -2.81
C LEU A 20 2.18 -6.18 -1.34
N ALA A 21 2.83 -5.43 -0.43
CA ALA A 21 2.46 -5.43 0.96
C ALA A 21 1.03 -4.88 1.18
N ALA A 22 0.63 -3.84 0.44
CA ALA A 22 -0.73 -3.31 0.48
C ALA A 22 -1.77 -4.35 0.03
N ASP A 23 -1.46 -5.09 -1.04
CA ASP A 23 -2.34 -6.15 -1.54
C ASP A 23 -2.48 -7.31 -0.57
N ASN A 24 -1.40 -7.70 0.11
CA ASN A 24 -1.45 -8.71 1.17
C ASN A 24 -2.35 -8.28 2.34
N LEU A 25 -2.31 -7.00 2.73
CA LEU A 25 -3.23 -6.47 3.75
C LEU A 25 -4.68 -6.50 3.27
N ASN A 26 -4.95 -6.16 2.01
CA ASN A 26 -6.29 -6.26 1.43
C ASN A 26 -6.81 -7.71 1.35
N GLN A 27 -5.94 -8.67 1.05
CA GLN A 27 -6.29 -10.09 1.13
C GLN A 27 -6.64 -10.52 2.55
N ALA A 28 -5.84 -10.10 3.55
CA ALA A 28 -6.15 -10.35 4.95
C ALA A 28 -7.50 -9.76 5.37
N ARG A 29 -7.85 -8.56 4.88
CA ARG A 29 -9.19 -7.98 5.08
C ARG A 29 -10.29 -8.83 4.49
N GLY A 30 -10.10 -9.35 3.28
CA GLY A 30 -11.06 -10.26 2.64
C GLY A 30 -11.34 -11.52 3.49
N ILE A 31 -10.37 -11.97 4.29
CA ILE A 31 -10.52 -13.08 5.23
C ILE A 31 -11.21 -12.65 6.53
N VAL A 32 -10.86 -11.48 7.08
CA VAL A 32 -11.38 -10.98 8.37
C VAL A 32 -12.80 -10.42 8.27
N ALA A 33 -13.12 -9.72 7.19
CA ALA A 33 -14.41 -9.09 6.97
C ALA A 33 -15.63 -10.04 7.12
N PRO A 34 -15.62 -11.26 6.56
CA PRO A 34 -16.75 -12.20 6.67
C PRO A 34 -16.84 -12.93 8.01
N LEU A 35 -15.85 -12.82 8.91
CA LEU A 35 -15.87 -13.53 10.21
C LEU A 35 -16.83 -12.89 11.22
N GLU A 36 -17.87 -12.19 10.79
CA GLU A 36 -18.84 -11.57 11.70
C GLU A 36 -19.64 -12.63 12.45
N LEU A 37 -19.79 -12.47 13.77
CA LEU A 37 -20.69 -13.30 14.55
C LEU A 37 -22.08 -12.68 14.53
N GLY A 38 -23.03 -13.40 13.93
CA GLY A 38 -24.43 -13.04 13.99
C GLY A 38 -25.12 -13.58 15.24
N PRO A 39 -26.37 -13.14 15.50
CA PRO A 39 -27.16 -13.59 16.64
C PRO A 39 -27.50 -15.08 16.63
N ARG A 40 -27.33 -15.77 15.48
CA ARG A 40 -27.60 -17.20 15.32
C ARG A 40 -26.37 -18.06 15.61
N GLU A 41 -25.17 -17.56 15.35
CA GLU A 41 -23.91 -18.25 15.67
C GLU A 41 -23.60 -18.21 17.17
N VAL A 42 -24.14 -17.24 17.90
CA VAL A 42 -23.93 -17.08 19.34
C VAL A 42 -25.11 -17.65 20.10
N MET A 43 -24.90 -18.75 20.84
CA MET A 43 -25.91 -19.29 21.78
C MET A 43 -26.51 -18.14 22.62
N SER A 44 -27.84 -18.10 22.77
CA SER A 44 -28.59 -16.94 23.31
C SER A 44 -28.02 -16.35 24.62
N TYR A 45 -27.41 -17.18 25.45
CA TYR A 45 -26.74 -16.79 26.69
C TYR A 45 -25.52 -15.88 26.49
N ALA A 46 -24.70 -16.13 25.46
CA ALA A 46 -23.52 -15.33 25.16
C ALA A 46 -23.88 -14.01 24.43
N ALA A 47 -24.94 -14.02 23.62
CA ALA A 47 -25.51 -12.81 23.02
C ALA A 47 -26.10 -11.87 24.10
N ALA A 48 -26.78 -12.42 25.11
CA ALA A 48 -27.28 -11.65 26.26
C ALA A 48 -26.19 -10.97 27.08
N ARG A 49 -24.93 -11.43 26.98
CA ARG A 49 -23.74 -10.86 27.64
C ARG A 49 -22.97 -9.88 26.75
N GLY A 50 -23.40 -9.65 25.50
CA GLY A 50 -22.77 -8.73 24.55
C GLY A 50 -21.44 -9.24 23.98
N PHE A 51 -21.22 -10.56 23.96
CA PHE A 51 -20.01 -11.17 23.40
C PHE A 51 -19.91 -10.95 21.88
N ASP A 52 -21.03 -11.13 21.18
CA ASP A 52 -21.22 -10.83 19.76
C ASP A 52 -20.76 -9.40 19.43
N ARG A 53 -21.25 -8.40 20.18
CA ARG A 53 -20.88 -7.00 19.98
C ARG A 53 -19.40 -6.76 20.19
N ARG A 54 -18.82 -7.22 21.30
CA ARG A 54 -17.39 -7.01 21.57
C ARG A 54 -16.50 -7.68 20.53
N TYR A 55 -16.85 -8.89 20.11
CA TYR A 55 -16.12 -9.59 19.07
C TYR A 55 -16.22 -8.83 17.74
N ASN A 56 -17.41 -8.41 17.33
CA ASN A 56 -17.62 -7.67 16.08
C ASN A 56 -16.93 -6.30 16.11
N ASP A 57 -16.90 -5.61 17.25
CA ASP A 57 -16.15 -4.35 17.43
C ASP A 57 -14.63 -4.58 17.24
N MET A 58 -14.09 -5.64 17.82
CA MET A 58 -12.67 -6.01 17.65
C MET A 58 -12.36 -6.38 16.20
N ARG A 59 -13.23 -7.17 15.56
CA ARG A 59 -13.13 -7.55 14.14
C ARG A 59 -13.13 -6.31 13.24
N ALA A 60 -14.08 -5.40 13.44
CA ALA A 60 -14.19 -4.17 12.69
C ALA A 60 -12.98 -3.25 12.88
N LYS A 61 -12.45 -3.17 14.10
CA LYS A 61 -11.21 -2.43 14.38
C LYS A 61 -10.00 -3.02 13.65
N LEU A 62 -9.89 -4.34 13.60
CA LEU A 62 -8.83 -5.01 12.84
C LEU A 62 -8.97 -4.74 11.34
N ASP A 63 -10.18 -4.85 10.78
CA ASP A 63 -10.43 -4.52 9.37
C ASP A 63 -10.01 -3.08 9.04
N SER A 64 -10.34 -2.13 9.91
CA SER A 64 -9.95 -0.73 9.75
C SER A 64 -8.43 -0.52 9.80
N LEU A 65 -7.72 -1.19 10.71
CA LEU A 65 -6.26 -1.09 10.81
C LEU A 65 -5.57 -1.67 9.56
N LEU A 66 -6.07 -2.80 9.05
CA LEU A 66 -5.57 -3.38 7.81
C LEU A 66 -5.81 -2.44 6.62
N ALA A 67 -6.98 -1.77 6.58
CA ALA A 67 -7.30 -0.80 5.53
C ALA A 67 -6.34 0.39 5.54
N GLN A 68 -6.12 0.99 6.72
CA GLN A 68 -5.20 2.10 6.92
C GLN A 68 -3.75 1.70 6.57
N GLY A 69 -3.33 0.50 6.96
CA GLY A 69 -2.01 -0.03 6.60
C GLY A 69 -1.84 -0.16 5.08
N ALA A 70 -2.84 -0.67 4.37
CA ALA A 70 -2.80 -0.80 2.91
C ALA A 70 -2.71 0.56 2.21
N GLU A 71 -3.47 1.55 2.70
CA GLU A 71 -3.43 2.92 2.18
C GLU A 71 -2.06 3.57 2.41
N ASN A 72 -1.48 3.41 3.59
CA ASN A 72 -0.13 3.92 3.90
C ASN A 72 0.93 3.32 2.97
N PHE A 73 0.91 2.01 2.75
CA PHE A 73 1.84 1.35 1.85
C PHE A 73 1.71 1.83 0.40
N ARG A 74 0.48 2.02 -0.10
CA ARG A 74 0.24 2.64 -1.42
C ARG A 74 0.75 4.08 -1.49
N GLY A 75 0.59 4.86 -0.41
CA GLY A 75 1.13 6.22 -0.32
C GLY A 75 2.65 6.26 -0.42
N ILE A 76 3.34 5.31 0.20
CA ILE A 76 4.80 5.15 0.10
C ILE A 76 5.20 4.75 -1.32
N ALA A 77 4.56 3.71 -1.90
CA ALA A 77 4.81 3.27 -3.26
C ALA A 77 4.65 4.41 -4.28
N GLY A 78 3.55 5.15 -4.19
CA GLY A 78 3.29 6.31 -5.04
C GLY A 78 4.34 7.41 -4.91
N SER A 79 4.83 7.65 -3.69
CA SER A 79 5.89 8.64 -3.43
C SER A 79 7.23 8.23 -4.06
N LEU A 80 7.58 6.94 -4.00
CA LEU A 80 8.79 6.39 -4.63
C LEU A 80 8.71 6.47 -6.16
N LEU A 81 7.57 6.11 -6.75
CA LEU A 81 7.33 6.21 -8.19
C LEU A 81 7.38 7.66 -8.68
N ASN A 82 6.80 8.59 -7.92
CA ASN A 82 6.89 10.01 -8.24
C ASN A 82 8.34 10.51 -8.19
N GLY A 83 9.09 10.13 -7.15
CA GLY A 83 10.52 10.42 -7.05
C GLY A 83 11.30 9.91 -8.27
N ALA A 84 11.06 8.67 -8.68
CA ALA A 84 11.67 8.09 -9.87
C ALA A 84 11.33 8.87 -11.16
N ALA A 85 10.06 9.26 -11.33
CA ALA A 85 9.62 10.05 -12.49
C ALA A 85 10.30 11.43 -12.55
N ILE A 86 10.48 12.09 -11.40
CA ILE A 86 11.18 13.38 -11.31
C ILE A 86 12.64 13.23 -11.73
N TYR A 87 13.33 12.18 -11.27
CA TYR A 87 14.72 11.92 -11.65
C TYR A 87 14.87 11.62 -13.15
N GLU A 88 13.97 10.82 -13.73
CA GLU A 88 13.98 10.54 -15.17
C GLU A 88 13.79 11.81 -16.00
N GLN A 89 12.86 12.68 -15.59
CA GLN A 89 12.63 13.95 -16.28
C GLN A 89 13.86 14.86 -16.22
N ALA A 90 14.49 14.96 -15.04
CA ALA A 90 15.69 15.77 -14.85
C ALA A 90 16.85 15.31 -15.76
N GLU A 91 17.03 14.00 -15.91
CA GLU A 91 18.07 13.44 -16.78
C GLU A 91 17.77 13.71 -18.26
N ALA A 92 16.52 13.55 -18.69
CA ALA A 92 16.10 13.85 -20.06
C ALA A 92 16.31 15.33 -20.43
N ASP A 93 15.99 16.23 -19.49
CA ASP A 93 16.18 17.67 -19.66
C ASP A 93 17.67 18.03 -19.77
N HIS A 94 18.51 17.39 -18.95
CA HIS A 94 19.96 17.61 -18.97
C HIS A 94 20.61 17.11 -20.28
N ALA A 95 20.23 15.92 -20.75
CA ALA A 95 20.71 15.38 -22.03
C ALA A 95 20.29 16.26 -23.21
N SER A 96 19.07 16.79 -23.21
CA SER A 96 18.56 17.74 -24.21
C SER A 96 19.34 19.06 -24.22
N HIS A 97 19.75 19.54 -23.04
CA HIS A 97 20.55 20.77 -22.92
C HIS A 97 21.96 20.59 -23.50
N LEU A 98 22.62 19.46 -23.21
CA LEU A 98 23.95 19.15 -23.76
C LEU A 98 23.93 19.02 -25.29
N GLY A 99 22.93 18.32 -25.85
CA GLY A 99 22.80 18.17 -27.30
C GLY A 99 22.57 19.49 -28.05
N LYS A 100 22.08 20.55 -27.38
CA LYS A 100 21.95 21.89 -27.95
C LYS A 100 23.27 22.68 -27.93
N LEU A 101 24.19 22.39 -27.01
CA LEU A 101 25.48 23.07 -26.90
C LEU A 101 26.51 22.51 -27.88
N ASP A 102 26.45 21.21 -28.20
CA ASP A 102 27.35 20.55 -29.15
C ASP A 102 26.96 20.76 -30.64
N GLY A 103 25.83 21.42 -30.89
CA GLY A 103 25.27 21.67 -32.22
C GLY A 103 25.66 23.02 -32.87
N HIS A 104 26.64 23.73 -32.31
CA HIS A 104 27.16 25.03 -32.79
C HIS A 104 28.68 24.99 -32.95
#